data_AF-A0A7C9EMA8-F1
#
_entry.id   AF-A0A7C9EMA8-F1
#
_cell.length_a   1.000
_cell.length_b   1.000
_cell.length_c   1.000
_cell.angle_alpha   90.00
_cell.angle_beta   90.00
_cell.angle_gamma   90.00
#
_symmetry.space_group_name_H-M   'P 1'
#
loop_
_entity.id
_entity.type
_entity.pdbx_description
1 polymer ?
#
loop_
_entity_poly.entity_id
_entity_poly.type
_entity_poly.pdbx_seq_one_letter_code
_entity_poly.pdbx_strand_id
1 'polypeptide(L)'
;FEVRCPERCLLYSMRLWGNEFQSLHIASGTIFNEIVVWRFAYKHGTQSSTRTGEVPDMLSNVAEIHSIDGHCYEAHIVSRLAGHHGSIFCLSWSSDGSKLVSTSDDR
;
A
#
# COMPACT_ATOMS: atom_id res chain seq x y z
N PHE A 1 -1.29 -8.21 -11.58
CA PHE A 1 -0.95 -7.09 -10.68
C PHE A 1 -0.47 -7.68 -9.38
N GLU A 2 0.80 -7.49 -9.02
CA GLU A 2 1.33 -7.96 -7.74
C GLU A 2 1.63 -6.74 -6.86
N VAL A 3 0.86 -6.57 -5.80
CA VAL A 3 1.05 -5.51 -4.81
C VAL A 3 1.63 -6.16 -3.58
N ARG A 4 2.83 -5.72 -3.17
CA ARG A 4 3.50 -6.21 -1.97
C ARG A 4 3.43 -5.17 -0.87
N CYS A 5 3.18 -5.65 0.34
CA CYS A 5 3.34 -4.88 1.57
C CYS A 5 4.78 -4.32 1.64
N PRO A 6 4.99 -3.02 1.86
CA PRO A 6 6.34 -2.45 2.00
C PRO A 6 7.06 -2.98 3.26
N GLU A 7 6.31 -3.44 4.26
CA GLU A 7 6.82 -4.03 5.50
C GLU A 7 6.97 -5.55 5.35
N ARG A 8 8.13 -6.12 5.70
CA ARG A 8 8.27 -7.59 5.79
C ARG A 8 7.72 -8.06 7.15
N CYS A 9 6.41 -8.12 7.28
CA CYS A 9 5.74 -8.58 8.49
C CYS A 9 4.59 -9.55 8.20
N LEU A 10 4.25 -10.37 9.20
CA LEU A 10 3.04 -11.19 9.15
C LEU A 10 1.84 -10.33 9.51
N LEU A 11 0.80 -10.40 8.69
CA LEU A 11 -0.49 -9.77 8.95
C LEU A 11 -1.41 -10.80 9.62
N TYR A 12 -1.91 -10.48 10.80
CA TYR A 12 -2.86 -11.33 11.53
C TYR A 12 -4.31 -11.01 11.18
N SER A 13 -4.59 -9.75 10.87
CA SER A 13 -5.90 -9.28 10.48
C SER A 13 -5.77 -8.17 9.43
N MET A 14 -6.76 -8.03 8.56
CA MET A 14 -6.79 -6.99 7.55
C MET A 14 -8.23 -6.58 7.24
N ARG A 15 -8.46 -5.27 7.08
CA ARG A 15 -9.74 -4.71 6.66
C ARG A 15 -9.54 -3.61 5.62
N LEU A 16 -10.30 -3.70 4.54
CA LEU A 16 -10.34 -2.72 3.47
C LEU A 16 -11.57 -1.83 3.61
N TRP A 17 -11.44 -0.55 3.27
CA TRP A 17 -12.53 0.42 3.23
C TRP A 17 -12.34 1.38 2.05
N GLY A 18 -13.42 1.69 1.34
CA GLY A 18 -13.42 2.51 0.12
C GLY A 18 -13.92 1.75 -1.10
N ASN A 19 -14.36 2.50 -2.11
CA ASN A 19 -15.00 1.96 -3.31
C ASN A 19 -14.13 2.05 -4.58
N GLU A 20 -13.06 2.84 -4.53
CA GLU A 20 -12.13 3.05 -5.64
C GLU A 20 -10.71 2.77 -5.20
N PHE A 21 -9.83 2.39 -6.14
CA PHE A 21 -8.42 2.12 -5.84
C PHE A 21 -7.71 3.32 -5.20
N GLN A 22 -8.03 4.55 -5.63
CA GLN A 22 -7.41 5.77 -5.11
C GLN A 22 -7.93 6.15 -3.70
N SER A 23 -9.15 5.74 -3.37
CA SER A 23 -9.78 6.02 -2.08
C SER A 23 -9.61 4.88 -1.07
N LEU A 24 -8.97 3.78 -1.46
CA LEU A 24 -8.93 2.56 -0.68
C LEU A 24 -7.99 2.72 0.51
N HIS A 25 -8.56 2.61 1.70
CA HIS A 25 -7.84 2.50 2.96
C HIS A 25 -7.77 1.05 3.36
N ILE A 26 -6.60 0.60 3.77
CA ILE A 26 -6.39 -0.75 4.26
C ILE A 26 -5.74 -0.62 5.62
N ALA A 27 -6.35 -1.25 6.62
CA ALA A 27 -5.76 -1.42 7.94
C ALA A 27 -5.36 -2.87 8.11
N SER A 28 -4.16 -3.10 8.63
CA SER A 28 -3.64 -4.43 8.89
C SER A 28 -3.04 -4.51 10.29
N GLY A 29 -3.45 -5.51 11.07
CA GLY A 29 -2.84 -5.84 12.36
C GLY A 29 -1.61 -6.71 12.13
N THR A 30 -0.49 -6.35 12.74
CA THR A 30 0.81 -6.98 12.50
C THR A 30 1.30 -7.78 13.71
N ILE A 31 2.31 -8.64 13.50
CA ILE A 31 3.04 -9.34 14.58
C ILE A 31 3.74 -8.41 15.58
N PHE A 32 3.91 -7.13 15.23
CA PHE A 32 4.49 -6.14 16.13
C PHE A 32 3.45 -5.52 17.07
N ASN A 33 2.22 -6.05 17.09
CA ASN A 33 1.07 -5.49 17.83
C ASN A 33 0.78 -4.04 17.41
N GLU A 34 1.17 -3.68 16.19
CA GLU A 34 0.86 -2.40 15.55
C GLU A 34 -0.21 -2.59 14.48
N ILE A 35 -1.06 -1.58 14.31
CA ILE A 35 -1.94 -1.47 13.16
C ILE A 35 -1.28 -0.55 12.14
N VAL A 36 -1.04 -1.07 10.94
CA VAL A 36 -0.54 -0.27 9.82
C VAL A 36 -1.71 0.09 8.93
N VAL A 37 -1.90 1.38 8.69
CA VAL A 37 -2.88 1.89 7.71
C VAL A 37 -2.14 2.35 6.47
N TRP A 38 -2.52 1.86 5.30
CA TRP A 38 -1.98 2.34 4.01
C TRP A 38 -3.08 2.66 3.00
N ARG A 39 -2.68 3.37 1.95
CA ARG A 39 -3.50 3.71 0.78
C ARG A 39 -2.69 3.53 -0.51
N PHE A 40 -3.37 3.47 -1.66
CA PHE A 40 -2.69 3.46 -2.95
C PHE A 40 -2.59 4.87 -3.54
N ALA A 41 -1.40 5.26 -3.95
CA ALA A 41 -1.15 6.47 -4.71
C ALA A 41 -0.89 6.13 -6.17
N TYR A 42 -1.51 6.89 -7.07
CA TYR A 42 -1.24 6.78 -8.50
C TYR A 42 0.13 7.40 -8.81
N LYS A 43 1.05 6.60 -9.37
CA LYS A 43 2.27 7.10 -9.99
C LYS A 43 1.91 7.56 -11.40
N HIS A 44 1.79 8.86 -11.57
CA HIS A 44 1.80 9.41 -12.92
C HIS A 44 3.16 9.07 -13.54
N GLY A 45 3.15 8.30 -14.63
CA GLY A 45 4.36 8.05 -15.39
C GLY A 45 4.99 9.39 -15.75
N THR A 46 6.12 9.72 -15.14
CA THR A 46 6.99 10.79 -15.62
C THR A 46 7.49 10.34 -16.98
N GLN A 47 6.78 10.72 -18.04
CA GLN A 47 7.40 10.82 -19.34
C GLN A 47 8.55 11.80 -19.16
N SER A 48 9.78 11.29 -19.15
CA SER A 48 10.99 12.12 -19.19
C SER A 48 10.94 12.93 -20.47
N SER A 49 10.40 14.15 -20.40
CA SER A 49 10.52 15.12 -21.49
C SER A 49 11.91 15.76 -21.38
N THR A 50 12.94 14.99 -21.70
CA THR A 50 14.28 15.51 -21.98
C THR A 50 14.40 15.67 -23.49
N ARG A 51 13.96 16.83 -24.00
CA ARG A 51 14.42 17.35 -25.29
C ARG A 51 15.87 17.79 -25.11
N THR A 52 16.82 17.04 -25.65
CA THR A 52 17.88 17.47 -26.61
C THR A 52 18.84 16.31 -26.79
N GLY A 53 19.09 15.95 -28.04
CA GLY A 53 19.62 14.64 -28.42
C GLY A 53 21.09 14.41 -28.14
N GLU A 54 21.44 13.13 -28.08
CA GLU A 54 22.73 12.55 -28.44
C GLU A 54 22.60 11.01 -28.45
N VAL A 55 22.95 10.42 -29.60
CA VAL A 55 23.33 9.02 -29.96
C VAL A 55 22.69 7.79 -29.27
N PRO A 56 22.14 6.82 -30.04
CA PRO A 56 21.71 5.53 -29.49
C PRO A 56 22.90 4.59 -29.32
N ASP A 57 23.31 4.33 -28.08
CA ASP A 57 24.16 3.19 -27.74
C ASP A 57 23.29 2.00 -27.27
N MET A 58 23.64 0.85 -27.81
CA MET A 58 22.97 -0.45 -27.64
C MET A 58 23.12 -0.95 -26.19
N LEU A 59 22.15 -1.74 -25.72
CA LEU A 59 22.17 -2.58 -24.49
C LEU A 59 21.54 -2.02 -23.20
N SER A 60 20.29 -1.55 -23.25
CA SER A 60 19.52 -1.38 -22.02
C SER A 60 18.01 -1.58 -22.18
N ASN A 61 17.53 -2.62 -22.88
CA ASN A 61 16.08 -2.85 -23.00
C ASN A 61 15.68 -4.34 -23.04
N VAL A 62 15.95 -5.10 -21.99
CA VAL A 62 15.29 -6.41 -21.76
C VAL A 62 14.63 -6.51 -20.38
N ALA A 63 13.98 -5.42 -19.96
CA ALA A 63 13.03 -5.45 -18.85
C ALA A 63 11.62 -5.04 -19.34
N GLU A 64 11.19 -5.56 -20.50
CA GLU A 64 9.77 -5.60 -20.82
C GLU A 64 9.14 -6.84 -20.17
N ILE A 65 8.41 -6.65 -19.07
CA ILE A 65 7.27 -7.52 -18.75
C ILE A 65 6.08 -6.65 -18.30
N HIS A 66 5.20 -6.39 -19.28
CA HIS A 66 3.76 -6.06 -19.19
C HIS A 66 3.27 -5.02 -18.17
N SER A 67 3.23 -3.75 -18.59
CA SER A 67 2.26 -2.76 -18.07
C SER A 67 1.41 -2.22 -19.22
N ILE A 68 0.47 -3.03 -19.69
CA ILE A 68 -0.42 -2.74 -20.84
C ILE A 68 -1.39 -1.58 -20.59
N ASP A 69 -1.37 -0.92 -19.43
CA ASP A 69 -2.28 0.20 -19.19
C ASP A 69 -1.72 1.33 -18.32
N GLY A 70 -0.39 1.55 -18.24
CA GLY A 70 0.20 2.78 -17.69
C GLY A 70 -0.09 3.17 -16.22
N HIS A 71 -1.01 2.48 -15.54
CA HIS A 71 -1.45 2.80 -14.20
C HIS A 71 -0.59 2.05 -13.18
N CYS A 72 0.50 2.69 -12.77
CA CYS A 72 1.33 2.20 -11.67
C CYS A 72 0.75 2.74 -10.34
N TYR A 73 0.34 1.85 -9.44
CA TYR A 73 -0.10 2.21 -8.09
C TYR A 73 0.97 1.80 -7.08
N GLU A 74 1.30 2.70 -6.16
CA GLU A 74 2.22 2.44 -5.06
C GLU A 74 1.49 2.46 -3.72
N ALA A 75 1.77 1.48 -2.87
CA ALA A 75 1.26 1.45 -1.50
C ALA A 75 2.02 2.45 -0.63
N HIS A 76 1.29 3.37 0.01
CA HIS A 76 1.84 4.39 0.90
C HIS A 76 1.29 4.21 2.32
N ILE A 77 2.18 4.06 3.30
CA ILE A 77 1.80 3.99 4.72
C ILE A 77 1.27 5.37 5.14
N VAL A 78 0.01 5.41 5.57
CA VAL A 78 -0.66 6.61 6.07
C VAL A 78 -0.37 6.78 7.56
N SER A 79 -0.46 5.71 8.34
CA SER A 79 -0.17 5.75 9.77
C SER A 79 0.23 4.40 10.33
N ARG A 80 0.89 4.45 11.49
CA ARG A 80 1.09 3.31 12.37
C ARG A 80 0.45 3.64 13.72
N LEU A 81 -0.47 2.78 14.15
CA LEU A 81 -1.14 2.91 15.42
C LEU A 81 -0.54 1.87 16.37
N ALA A 82 0.20 2.35 17.36
CA ALA A 82 0.80 1.55 18.40
C ALA A 82 -0.01 1.67 19.71
N GLY A 83 0.04 0.64 20.55
CA GLY A 83 -0.62 0.64 21.86
C GLY A 83 -1.13 -0.73 22.30
N HIS A 84 -1.37 -1.64 21.35
CA HIS A 84 -1.67 -3.03 21.70
C HIS A 84 -0.42 -3.74 22.20
N HIS A 85 -0.60 -4.59 23.20
CA HIS A 85 0.47 -5.41 23.79
C HIS A 85 0.33 -6.89 23.43
N GLY A 86 -0.77 -7.26 22.78
CA GLY A 86 -1.11 -8.58 22.29
C GLY A 86 -1.55 -8.57 20.82
N SER A 87 -1.91 -9.76 20.36
CA SER A 87 -2.27 -10.01 18.95
C SER A 87 -3.59 -9.35 18.57
N ILE A 88 -3.58 -8.58 17.48
CA ILE A 88 -4.77 -7.91 16.96
C ILE A 88 -5.56 -8.85 16.05
N PHE A 89 -6.76 -9.24 16.50
CA PHE A 89 -7.58 -10.24 15.80
C PHE A 89 -8.62 -9.66 14.85
N CYS A 90 -9.12 -8.45 15.14
CA CYS A 90 -10.18 -7.85 14.36
C CYS A 90 -9.96 -6.35 14.19
N LEU A 91 -10.37 -5.87 13.03
CA LEU A 91 -10.34 -4.47 12.62
C LEU A 91 -11.66 -4.13 11.92
N SER A 92 -12.26 -3.00 12.29
CA SER A 92 -13.48 -2.51 11.64
C SER A 92 -13.42 -1.00 11.43
N TRP A 93 -13.65 -0.58 10.19
CA TRP A 93 -13.80 0.83 9.84
C TRP A 93 -15.23 1.31 10.14
N SER A 94 -15.38 2.56 10.54
CA SER A 94 -16.68 3.24 10.50
C SER A 94 -17.18 3.34 9.06
N SER A 95 -18.49 3.52 8.87
CA SER A 95 -19.09 3.58 7.53
C SER A 95 -18.53 4.73 6.68
N ASP A 96 -18.15 5.83 7.32
CA ASP A 96 -17.52 7.01 6.70
C ASP A 96 -15.98 6.90 6.61
N GLY A 97 -15.38 5.82 7.08
CA GLY A 97 -13.93 5.58 7.04
C GLY A 97 -13.08 6.46 7.95
N SER A 98 -13.70 7.35 8.74
CA SER A 98 -12.99 8.31 9.59
C SER A 98 -12.43 7.68 10.87
N LYS A 99 -12.94 6.52 11.27
CA LYS A 99 -12.54 5.81 12.49
C LYS A 99 -12.24 4.36 12.19
N LEU A 100 -11.28 3.84 12.95
CA LEU A 100 -10.92 2.43 12.96
C LEU A 100 -11.01 1.93 14.41
N VAL A 101 -11.64 0.78 14.59
CA VAL A 101 -11.71 0.07 15.86
C VAL A 101 -10.96 -1.25 15.74
N SER A 102 -10.23 -1.60 16.79
CA SER A 102 -9.43 -2.83 16.88
C SER A 102 -9.76 -3.62 18.14
N THR A 103 -9.59 -4.94 18.07
CA THR A 103 -9.67 -5.84 19.23
C THR A 103 -8.42 -6.71 19.31
N SER A 104 -7.84 -6.85 20.50
CA SER A 104 -6.59 -7.55 20.79
C SER A 104 -6.73 -8.49 22.00
N ASP A 105 -5.77 -9.39 22.20
CA ASP A 105 -5.58 -10.19 23.43
C ASP A 105 -4.89 -9.42 24.58
N ASP A 106 -5.08 -8.11 24.66
CA ASP A 106 -4.50 -7.31 25.74
C ASP A 106 -5.22 -7.65 27.07
N ARG A 107 -4.47 -7.78 28.17
CA ARG A 107 -5.00 -8.01 29.53
C ARG A 107 -5.03 -6.75 30.36
#